data_AF-A0A950EQ86-F1
#
_entry.id   AF-A0A950EQ86-F1
#
_cell.length_a   1.000
_cell.length_b   1.000
_cell.length_c   1.000
_cell.angle_alpha   90.00
_cell.angle_beta   90.00
_cell.angle_gamma   90.00
#
_symmetry.space_group_name_H-M   'P 1'
#
loop_
_entity.id
_entity.type
_entity.pdbx_description
1 polymer ?
#
loop_
_entity_poly.entity_id
_entity_poly.type
_entity_poly.pdbx_seq_one_letter_code
_entity_poly.pdbx_strand_id
1 'polypeptide(L)'
;MLDLVTHEHDIRGALGQPGARDDEAVRIISDRLLHFEPPVPLTIEVEDAVVRLGPSGDDPIVLRTTRWELIRWRMGRRSRKQLAGMDWSADTGPLLDHLVFLGPAQEDVIE
;
A
#
# COMPACT_ATOMS: atom_id res chain seq x y z
N MET A 1 -5.97 -2.91 16.26
CA MET A 1 -5.90 -3.95 15.20
C MET A 1 -4.77 -3.68 14.22
N LEU A 2 -4.71 -2.54 13.52
CA LEU A 2 -3.59 -2.18 12.63
C LEU A 2 -2.22 -2.35 13.31
N ASP A 3 -2.08 -1.77 14.50
CA ASP A 3 -0.86 -1.86 15.32
C ASP A 3 -0.45 -3.30 15.65
N LEU A 4 -1.42 -4.14 16.04
CA LEU A 4 -1.16 -5.52 16.43
C LEU A 4 -0.73 -6.38 15.25
N VAL A 5 -1.34 -6.19 14.07
CA VAL A 5 -0.96 -6.93 12.86
C VAL A 5 0.43 -6.49 12.38
N THR A 6 0.73 -5.19 12.34
CA THR A 6 2.08 -4.74 11.95
C THR A 6 3.15 -5.27 12.90
N HIS A 7 2.92 -5.23 14.22
CA HIS A 7 3.89 -5.72 15.20
C HIS A 7 4.01 -7.25 15.22
N GLU A 8 2.93 -8.00 14.99
CA GLU A 8 3.00 -9.46 14.85
C GLU A 8 3.88 -9.85 13.66
N HIS A 9 3.71 -9.18 12.52
CA HIS A 9 4.53 -9.44 11.34
C HIS A 9 6.01 -9.10 11.58
N ASP A 10 6.30 -8.04 12.34
CA ASP A 10 7.68 -7.70 12.74
C ASP A 10 8.30 -8.79 13.61
N ILE A 11 7.54 -9.30 14.60
CA ILE A 11 8.00 -10.39 15.48
C ILE A 11 8.22 -11.67 14.68
N ARG A 12 7.29 -12.05 13.80
CA ARG A 12 7.45 -13.24 12.93
C ARG A 12 8.68 -13.10 12.05
N GLY A 13 8.90 -11.92 11.45
CA GLY A 13 10.10 -11.63 10.66
C GLY A 13 11.39 -11.78 11.47
N ALA A 14 11.43 -11.22 12.69
CA ALA A 14 12.58 -11.35 13.60
C ALA A 14 12.86 -12.81 14.02
N LEU A 15 11.82 -13.65 14.07
CA LEU A 15 11.91 -15.07 14.37
C LEU A 15 12.16 -15.95 13.13
N GLY A 16 12.29 -15.37 11.94
CA GLY A 16 12.42 -16.11 10.68
C GLY A 16 11.17 -16.93 10.32
N GLN A 17 10.02 -16.59 10.89
CA GLN A 17 8.76 -17.25 10.63
C GLN A 17 8.02 -16.59 9.46
N PRO A 18 7.29 -17.36 8.64
CA PRO A 18 6.43 -16.78 7.61
C PRO A 18 5.40 -15.82 8.23
N GLY A 19 5.29 -14.63 7.63
CA GLY A 19 4.22 -13.69 7.96
C GLY A 19 2.85 -14.28 7.60
N ALA A 20 1.84 -14.01 8.43
CA ALA A 20 0.45 -14.42 8.18
C ALA A 20 -0.23 -13.54 7.11
N ARG A 21 0.38 -13.47 5.91
CA ARG A 21 0.00 -12.53 4.84
C ARG A 21 -1.41 -12.78 4.28
N ASP A 22 -1.91 -13.99 4.44
CA ASP A 22 -3.19 -14.44 3.89
C ASP A 22 -4.34 -14.36 4.91
N ASP A 23 -4.05 -13.87 6.12
CA ASP A 23 -5.00 -13.82 7.23
C ASP A 23 -6.11 -12.78 7.00
N GLU A 24 -7.28 -13.05 7.57
CA GLU A 24 -8.45 -12.17 7.53
C GLU A 24 -8.12 -10.77 8.07
N ALA A 25 -7.24 -10.70 9.07
CA ALA A 25 -6.78 -9.43 9.62
C ALA A 25 -6.06 -8.55 8.59
N VAL A 26 -5.26 -9.15 7.69
CA VAL A 26 -4.60 -8.42 6.58
C VAL A 26 -5.63 -7.86 5.63
N ARG A 27 -6.66 -8.64 5.27
CA ARG A 27 -7.76 -8.18 4.39
C ARG A 27 -8.54 -7.02 5.02
N ILE A 28 -8.95 -7.16 6.27
CA ILE A 28 -9.72 -6.12 6.98
C ILE A 28 -8.92 -4.82 7.06
N ILE A 29 -7.62 -4.92 7.36
CA ILE A 29 -6.76 -3.73 7.48
C ILE A 29 -6.51 -3.10 6.12
N SER A 30 -6.21 -3.89 5.08
CA SER A 30 -5.97 -3.34 3.74
C SER A 30 -7.19 -2.58 3.22
N ASP A 31 -8.39 -3.14 3.41
CA ASP A 31 -9.63 -2.50 2.97
C ASP A 31 -9.86 -1.18 3.72
N ARG A 32 -9.55 -1.14 5.02
CA ARG A 32 -9.63 0.11 5.79
C ARG A 32 -8.61 1.15 5.32
N LEU A 33 -7.40 0.73 4.96
CA LEU A 33 -6.33 1.63 4.49
C LEU A 33 -6.56 2.20 3.09
N LEU A 34 -7.42 1.53 2.29
CA LEU A 34 -7.90 1.99 0.98
C LEU A 34 -8.91 3.16 1.05
N HIS A 35 -9.17 3.72 2.23
CA HIS A 35 -10.01 4.90 2.39
C HIS A 35 -9.14 6.17 2.40
N PHE A 36 -8.87 6.74 1.22
CA PHE A 36 -8.19 8.03 1.06
C PHE A 36 -8.57 8.70 -0.27
N GLU A 37 -8.27 10.00 -0.39
CA GLU A 37 -8.63 10.83 -1.54
C GLU A 37 -7.37 11.31 -2.29
N PRO A 38 -6.96 10.63 -3.38
CA PRO A 38 -5.92 11.11 -4.27
C PRO A 38 -6.43 12.27 -5.15
N PRO A 39 -5.53 13.16 -5.61
CA PRO A 39 -5.90 14.35 -6.39
C PRO A 39 -6.29 14.05 -7.85
N VAL A 40 -6.04 12.82 -8.32
CA VAL A 40 -6.32 12.36 -9.67
C VAL A 40 -7.07 11.02 -9.60
N PRO A 41 -7.83 10.63 -10.63
CA PRO A 41 -8.50 9.34 -10.66
C PRO A 41 -7.47 8.21 -10.55
N LEU A 42 -7.65 7.35 -9.55
CA LEU A 42 -6.74 6.25 -9.23
C LEU A 42 -7.53 4.95 -9.14
N THR A 43 -7.01 3.88 -9.75
CA THR A 43 -7.51 2.52 -9.55
C THR A 43 -6.42 1.69 -8.89
N ILE A 44 -6.75 1.00 -7.80
CA ILE A 44 -5.85 0.07 -7.11
C ILE A 44 -6.41 -1.34 -7.31
N GLU A 45 -5.63 -2.19 -7.98
CA GLU A 45 -5.89 -3.62 -8.17
C GLU A 45 -5.10 -4.40 -7.11
N VAL A 46 -5.81 -5.12 -6.23
CA VAL A 46 -5.24 -5.96 -5.17
C VAL A 46 -5.88 -7.35 -5.21
N GLU A 47 -5.11 -8.34 -5.68
CA GLU A 47 -5.53 -9.73 -5.83
C GLU A 47 -6.95 -9.91 -6.42
N ASP A 48 -7.97 -10.05 -5.57
CA ASP A 48 -9.40 -10.28 -5.88
C ASP A 48 -10.28 -9.01 -5.84
N ALA A 49 -9.71 -7.82 -5.65
CA ALA A 49 -10.44 -6.57 -5.56
C ALA A 49 -9.86 -5.45 -6.45
N VAL A 50 -10.76 -4.60 -6.93
CA VAL A 50 -10.44 -3.38 -7.70
C VAL A 50 -11.13 -2.21 -7.03
N VAL A 51 -10.36 -1.22 -6.60
CA VAL A 51 -10.86 -0.04 -5.87
C VAL A 51 -10.58 1.22 -6.67
N ARG A 52 -11.60 2.05 -6.88
CA ARG A 52 -11.48 3.35 -7.54
C ARG A 52 -11.50 4.47 -6.50
N LEU A 53 -10.54 5.38 -6.59
CA LEU A 53 -10.30 6.46 -5.64
C LEU A 53 -10.13 7.80 -6.38
N GLY A 54 -10.39 8.89 -5.65
CA GLY A 54 -10.20 10.24 -6.15
C GLY A 54 -11.38 10.77 -6.97
N PRO A 55 -11.20 11.86 -7.72
CA PRO A 55 -12.25 12.45 -8.54
C PRO A 55 -12.67 11.52 -9.69
N SER A 56 -13.86 11.76 -10.24
CA SER A 56 -14.31 11.10 -11.47
C SER A 56 -13.46 11.56 -12.67
N GLY A 57 -13.08 10.64 -13.54
CA GLY A 57 -12.37 10.92 -14.79
C GLY A 57 -12.26 9.66 -15.65
N ASP A 58 -11.97 9.84 -16.94
CA ASP A 58 -12.06 8.77 -17.93
C ASP A 58 -10.79 7.90 -18.02
N ASP A 59 -9.64 8.41 -17.57
CA ASP A 59 -8.34 7.73 -17.65
C ASP A 59 -7.66 7.64 -16.27
N PRO A 60 -8.08 6.69 -15.40
CA PRO A 60 -7.43 6.52 -14.11
C PRO A 60 -6.03 5.94 -14.23
N ILE A 61 -5.11 6.41 -13.39
CA ILE A 61 -3.82 5.74 -13.19
C ILE A 61 -4.10 4.44 -12.42
N VAL A 62 -3.49 3.33 -12.84
CA VAL A 62 -3.68 2.01 -12.21
C VAL A 62 -2.42 1.62 -11.44
N LEU A 63 -2.60 1.23 -10.17
CA LEU A 63 -1.58 0.55 -9.37
C LEU A 63 -1.95 -0.92 -9.23
N ARG A 64 -1.06 -1.82 -9.60
CA ARG A 64 -1.18 -3.25 -9.29
C ARG A 64 -0.30 -3.57 -8.10
N THR A 65 -0.90 -4.15 -7.06
CA THR A 65 -0.17 -4.45 -5.84
C THR A 65 -0.83 -5.61 -5.09
N THR A 66 -0.29 -5.92 -3.92
CA THR A 66 -0.87 -6.92 -3.01
C THR A 66 -1.42 -6.21 -1.78
N ARG A 67 -2.36 -6.83 -1.07
CA ARG A 67 -2.83 -6.32 0.23
C ARG A 67 -1.70 -6.16 1.23
N TRP A 68 -0.75 -7.09 1.22
CA TRP A 68 0.41 -7.02 2.10
C TRP A 68 1.28 -5.79 1.78
N GLU A 69 1.58 -5.60 0.49
CA GLU A 69 2.36 -4.46 0.03
C GLU A 69 1.62 -3.13 0.29
N LEU A 70 0.28 -3.14 0.18
CA LEU A 70 -0.59 -2.03 0.54
C LEU A 70 -0.41 -1.54 1.96
N ILE A 71 -0.44 -2.46 2.92
CA ILE A 71 -0.20 -2.12 4.32
C ILE A 71 1.18 -1.49 4.47
N ARG A 72 2.20 -2.07 3.83
CA ARG A 72 3.58 -1.57 3.94
C ARG A 72 3.74 -0.15 3.42
N TRP A 73 3.33 0.13 2.19
CA TRP A 73 3.52 1.48 1.64
C TRP A 73 2.63 2.51 2.32
N ARG A 74 1.39 2.16 2.68
CA ARG A 74 0.48 3.09 3.38
C ARG A 74 1.06 3.50 4.74
N MET A 75 1.72 2.57 5.42
CA MET A 75 2.36 2.77 6.72
C MET A 75 3.78 3.32 6.66
N GLY A 76 4.23 3.82 5.50
CA GLY A 76 5.52 4.48 5.37
C GLY A 76 6.72 3.55 5.34
N ARG A 77 6.53 2.24 5.11
CA ARG A 77 7.62 1.27 4.96
C ARG A 77 8.18 1.19 3.54
N ARG A 78 7.97 2.23 2.74
CA ARG A 78 8.51 2.41 1.39
C ARG A 78 9.06 3.80 1.21
N SER A 79 10.24 3.88 0.61
CA SER A 79 10.84 5.14 0.18
C SER A 79 10.10 5.68 -1.05
N ARG A 80 10.28 6.97 -1.37
CA ARG A 80 9.74 7.54 -2.63
C ARG A 80 10.20 6.77 -3.87
N LYS A 81 11.44 6.29 -3.88
CA LYS A 81 12.01 5.51 -4.99
C LYS A 81 11.32 4.15 -5.10
N GLN A 82 11.09 3.47 -3.99
CA GLN A 82 10.37 2.20 -4.00
C GLN A 82 8.91 2.37 -4.43
N LEU A 83 8.24 3.45 -3.99
CA LEU A 83 6.87 3.77 -4.42
C LEU A 83 6.79 4.06 -5.92
N ALA A 84 7.71 4.85 -6.45
CA ALA A 84 7.76 5.16 -7.89
C ALA A 84 8.05 3.92 -8.76
N GLY A 85 8.77 2.94 -8.21
CA GLY A 85 9.13 1.69 -8.89
C GLY A 85 8.07 0.59 -8.82
N MET A 86 6.89 0.84 -8.27
CA MET A 86 5.79 -0.13 -8.24
C MET A 86 5.17 -0.32 -9.65
N ASP A 87 4.28 -1.30 -9.78
CA ASP A 87 3.60 -1.61 -11.04
C ASP A 87 2.48 -0.61 -11.34
N TRP A 88 2.87 0.52 -11.93
CA TRP A 88 2.00 1.60 -12.34
C TRP A 88 1.71 1.55 -13.84
N SER A 89 0.49 1.95 -14.24
CA SER A 89 0.15 2.12 -15.66
C SER A 89 0.70 3.41 -16.29
N ALA A 90 1.12 4.39 -15.48
CA ALA A 90 1.57 5.71 -15.92
C ALA A 90 2.49 6.37 -14.86
N ASP A 91 3.10 7.50 -15.20
CA ASP A 91 3.93 8.29 -14.26
C ASP A 91 3.09 8.83 -13.09
N THR A 92 3.62 8.72 -11.87
CA THR A 92 2.90 8.90 -10.62
C THR A 92 3.41 10.01 -9.74
N GLY A 93 4.33 10.85 -10.25
CA GLY A 93 4.93 11.97 -9.51
C GLY A 93 3.97 12.70 -8.54
N PRO A 94 2.79 13.17 -8.98
CA PRO A 94 1.82 13.87 -8.12
C PRO A 94 1.10 12.98 -7.09
N LEU A 95 1.02 11.67 -7.30
CA LEU A 95 0.30 10.73 -6.44
C LEU A 95 1.10 10.32 -5.21
N LEU A 96 2.44 10.28 -5.31
CA LEU A 96 3.29 9.66 -4.28
C LEU A 96 3.12 10.30 -2.89
N ASP A 97 2.85 11.61 -2.83
CA ASP A 97 2.62 12.33 -1.58
C ASP A 97 1.28 11.99 -0.91
N HIS A 98 0.33 11.45 -1.66
CA HIS A 98 -1.01 11.11 -1.17
C HIS A 98 -1.15 9.64 -0.77
N LEU A 99 -0.23 8.78 -1.24
CA LEU A 99 -0.26 7.35 -0.93
C LEU A 99 0.05 7.07 0.53
N VAL A 100 0.98 7.81 1.15
CA VAL A 100 1.53 7.41 2.45
C VAL A 100 0.90 8.17 3.61
N PHE A 101 0.40 7.46 4.62
CA PHE A 101 -0.26 8.09 5.79
C PHE A 101 0.76 8.72 6.74
N LEU A 102 1.90 8.05 6.94
CA LEU A 102 2.96 8.47 7.87
C LEU A 102 4.13 9.18 7.18
N GLY A 103 3.98 9.53 5.90
CA GLY A 103 5.08 9.95 5.03
C GLY A 103 5.98 8.76 4.60
N PRO A 104 6.64 8.86 3.43
CA PRO A 104 7.51 7.79 2.92
C PRO A 104 8.75 7.61 3.80
N ALA A 105 9.32 6.39 3.79
CA ALA A 105 10.61 6.13 4.42
C ALA A 105 11.69 7.03 3.81
N GLN A 106 12.63 7.49 4.65
CA GLN A 106 13.74 8.32 4.18
C GLN A 106 14.71 7.54 3.28
N GLU A 107 14.86 6.24 3.53
CA GLU A 107 15.73 5.34 2.77
C GLU A 107 14.96 4.08 2.34
N ASP A 108 15.52 3.34 1.37
CA ASP A 108 14.95 2.09 0.88
C ASP A 108 14.91 1.06 2.02
N VAL A 109 13.71 0.55 2.35
CA VAL A 109 13.54 -0.49 3.38
C VAL A 109 13.66 -1.86 2.72
N ILE A 110 14.63 -2.67 3.17
CA ILE A 110 14.83 -4.07 2.74
C ILE A 110 14.29 -4.99 3.86
N GLU A 111 13.42 -5.93 3.51
CA GLU A 111 12.80 -6.92 4.42
C GLU A 111 12.92 -8.32 3.84
#